data_AF-A0A396ZZ61-F1
#
_entry.id   AF-A0A396ZZ61-F1
#
_cell.length_a   1.000
_cell.length_b   1.000
_cell.length_c   1.000
_cell.angle_alpha   90.00
_cell.angle_beta   90.00
_cell.angle_gamma   90.00
#
_symmetry.space_group_name_H-M   'P 1'
#
loop_
_entity.id
_entity.type
_entity.pdbx_description
1 polymer ?
#
loop_
_entity_poly.entity_id
_entity_poly.type
_entity_poly.pdbx_seq_one_letter_code
_entity_poly.pdbx_strand_id
1 'polypeptide(L)'
;VVVDNYKPYTCDVLDYPQDKDVEHGRHSSHPVELTRTFYLDRSDVRSVDSAGFFGVAPSKIVRLKYGPVFTCTRVDVDASVLAGTCSYAEDASVKPKGVLTWVSAAAAPVEVRVYSHLFTVPELGAVDDWEALVDSSGSEKVYGKALVDGAAIGGSDVLTSFQFERLGYFVVDQDSTAERVVFNQIVALRDNDKADDARKEEQLRQLADKKAKMHIDPLDMFKADAAYSQWDDMGMPTHDAEGRPLSKSLLKKLLKDRVKQKKLFDANK
;
A
#
# COMPACT_ATOMS: atom_id res chain seq x y z
N VAL A 1 15.66 10.37 -17.41
CA VAL A 1 15.20 11.42 -18.34
C VAL A 1 16.39 12.32 -18.66
N VAL A 2 16.56 12.72 -19.91
CA VAL A 2 17.62 13.64 -20.37
C VAL A 2 17.00 14.93 -20.88
N VAL A 3 17.61 16.08 -20.56
CA VAL A 3 17.18 17.39 -21.02
C VAL A 3 18.05 17.87 -22.19
N ASP A 4 17.44 18.16 -23.34
CA ASP A 4 18.16 18.58 -24.55
C ASP A 4 18.66 20.03 -24.47
N ASN A 5 17.78 20.97 -24.13
CA ASN A 5 18.10 22.39 -23.98
C ASN A 5 18.49 22.74 -22.52
N TYR A 6 19.35 21.90 -21.92
CA TYR A 6 19.67 21.99 -20.49
C TYR A 6 20.27 23.35 -20.10
N LYS A 7 19.77 23.90 -18.97
CA LYS A 7 20.30 25.08 -18.30
C LYS A 7 20.46 24.75 -16.81
N PRO A 8 21.56 25.14 -16.15
CA PRO A 8 21.72 24.92 -14.72
C PRO A 8 20.54 25.47 -13.93
N TYR A 9 20.09 24.71 -12.94
CA TYR A 9 18.98 25.08 -12.08
C TYR A 9 19.18 24.46 -10.71
N THR A 10 19.03 25.26 -9.66
CA THR A 10 19.07 24.82 -8.27
C THR A 10 17.76 25.22 -7.63
N CYS A 11 17.08 24.28 -6.99
CA CYS A 11 15.92 24.57 -6.15
C CYS A 11 16.28 24.44 -4.69
N ASP A 12 15.60 25.22 -3.86
CA ASP A 12 15.62 25.03 -2.42
C ASP A 12 14.45 24.12 -2.03
N VAL A 13 14.76 22.97 -1.43
CA VAL A 13 13.78 21.97 -1.03
C VAL A 13 13.53 22.10 0.47
N LEU A 14 12.29 22.39 0.83
CA LEU A 14 11.86 22.51 2.22
C LEU A 14 11.73 21.10 2.84
N ASP A 15 12.27 20.91 4.04
CA ASP A 15 12.13 19.63 4.76
C ASP A 15 10.69 19.43 5.27
N TYR A 16 9.99 20.53 5.59
CA TYR A 16 8.61 20.53 6.10
C TYR A 16 7.69 21.46 5.30
N PRO A 17 7.38 21.14 4.03
CA PRO A 17 6.67 22.04 3.11
C PRO A 17 5.20 22.34 3.50
N GLN A 18 4.63 21.57 4.44
CA GLN A 18 3.25 21.77 4.92
C GLN A 18 3.16 22.58 6.21
N ASP A 19 4.29 22.83 6.87
CA ASP A 19 4.31 23.57 8.11
C ASP A 19 4.06 25.06 7.83
N LYS A 20 3.06 25.62 8.52
CA LYS A 20 2.66 27.03 8.38
C LYS A 20 3.24 27.89 9.50
N ASP A 21 3.78 27.28 10.56
CA ASP A 21 4.26 27.99 11.74
C ASP A 21 5.71 28.44 11.54
N VAL A 22 5.83 29.62 10.94
CA VAL A 22 7.10 30.26 10.59
C VAL A 22 7.95 30.61 11.81
N GLU A 23 7.31 30.83 12.95
CA GLU A 23 7.93 31.37 14.18
C GLU A 23 8.83 30.37 14.93
N HIS A 24 8.62 29.06 14.78
CA HIS A 24 9.35 28.03 15.55
C HIS A 24 10.50 27.36 14.79
N GLY A 25 10.92 27.94 13.66
CA GLY A 25 12.21 27.61 13.05
C GLY A 25 12.29 26.28 12.29
N ARG A 26 11.17 25.65 11.92
CA ARG A 26 11.17 24.49 11.01
C ARG A 26 11.23 24.88 9.52
N HIS A 27 12.06 25.88 9.22
CA HIS A 27 12.40 26.29 7.85
C HIS A 27 13.73 25.71 7.40
N SER A 28 14.05 24.49 7.83
CA SER A 28 15.20 23.81 7.27
C SER A 28 14.88 23.47 5.81
N SER A 29 15.79 23.88 4.95
CA SER A 29 15.80 23.59 3.54
C SER A 29 17.20 23.25 3.11
N HIS A 30 17.30 22.55 1.98
CA HIS A 30 18.56 22.22 1.38
C HIS A 30 18.51 22.45 -0.13
N PRO A 31 19.61 22.92 -0.73
CA PRO A 31 19.68 23.12 -2.16
C PRO A 31 19.80 21.77 -2.87
N VAL A 32 19.04 21.62 -3.94
CA VAL A 32 19.09 20.46 -4.84
C VAL A 32 19.35 20.95 -6.25
N GLU A 33 20.43 20.45 -6.83
CA GLU A 33 20.81 20.79 -8.20
C GLU A 33 20.15 19.86 -9.21
N LEU A 34 19.44 20.45 -10.17
CA LEU A 34 18.96 19.72 -11.33
C LEU A 34 20.12 19.53 -12.31
N THR A 35 20.42 18.28 -12.64
CA THR A 35 21.40 17.91 -13.66
C THR A 35 20.75 17.67 -15.01
N ARG A 36 21.56 17.65 -16.09
CA ARG A 36 21.08 17.34 -17.45
C ARG A 36 20.29 16.02 -17.53
N THR A 37 20.72 15.03 -16.76
CA THR A 37 20.01 13.77 -16.58
C THR A 37 19.39 13.75 -15.19
N PHE A 38 18.13 13.35 -15.08
CA PHE A 38 17.47 13.14 -13.79
C PHE A 38 16.58 11.89 -13.86
N TYR A 39 16.19 11.40 -12.70
CA TYR A 39 15.38 10.20 -12.56
C TYR A 39 13.97 10.54 -12.07
N LEU A 40 13.01 9.80 -12.60
CA LEU A 40 11.61 9.78 -12.20
C LEU A 40 11.25 8.35 -11.82
N ASP A 41 10.18 8.19 -11.06
CA ASP A 41 9.63 6.85 -10.87
C ASP A 41 9.19 6.26 -12.22
N ARG A 42 9.39 4.96 -12.39
CA ARG A 42 9.04 4.24 -13.62
C ARG A 42 7.54 4.35 -13.95
N SER A 43 6.68 4.44 -12.94
CA SER A 43 5.23 4.58 -13.08
C SER A 43 4.81 5.94 -13.65
N ASP A 44 5.67 6.95 -13.52
CA ASP A 44 5.45 8.31 -14.03
C ASP A 44 5.83 8.48 -15.50
N VAL A 45 6.37 7.46 -16.18
CA VAL A 45 6.80 7.55 -17.59
C VAL A 45 6.11 6.49 -18.44
N ARG A 46 5.53 6.91 -19.58
CA ARG A 46 4.87 6.04 -20.57
C ARG A 46 5.22 6.43 -21.99
N SER A 47 5.28 5.45 -22.88
CA SER A 47 5.45 5.67 -24.33
C SER A 47 4.17 6.16 -25.01
N VAL A 48 3.00 5.84 -24.44
CA VAL A 48 1.68 6.23 -24.96
C VAL A 48 0.91 6.95 -23.86
N ASP A 49 0.41 8.15 -24.16
CA ASP A 49 -0.45 8.89 -23.23
C ASP A 49 -1.83 8.23 -23.12
N SER A 50 -2.50 8.43 -21.99
CA SER A 50 -3.87 7.98 -21.78
C SER A 50 -4.65 9.03 -21.00
N ALA A 51 -5.97 9.06 -21.21
CA ALA A 51 -6.85 9.90 -20.39
C ALA A 51 -6.62 9.60 -18.89
N GLY A 52 -6.50 10.65 -18.07
CA GLY A 52 -6.25 10.52 -16.63
C GLY A 52 -4.81 10.20 -16.23
N PHE A 53 -3.87 10.06 -17.17
CA PHE A 53 -2.45 9.98 -16.82
C PHE A 53 -1.88 11.39 -16.61
N PHE A 54 -1.14 11.60 -15.53
CA PHE A 54 -0.55 12.91 -15.19
C PHE A 54 0.98 12.92 -15.21
N GLY A 55 1.61 11.79 -15.60
CA GLY A 55 3.06 11.66 -15.80
C GLY A 55 3.53 12.09 -17.19
N VAL A 56 4.77 11.70 -17.49
CA VAL A 56 5.51 11.94 -18.74
C VAL A 56 5.08 10.98 -19.83
N ALA A 57 4.66 11.53 -20.96
CA ALA A 57 4.50 10.84 -22.24
C ALA A 57 4.80 11.84 -23.37
N PRO A 58 5.05 11.40 -24.61
CA PRO A 58 5.35 12.31 -25.72
C PRO A 58 4.35 13.47 -25.83
N SER A 59 4.87 14.68 -26.07
CA SER A 59 4.14 15.94 -26.17
C SER A 59 3.48 16.46 -24.89
N LYS A 60 3.62 15.76 -23.74
CA LYS A 60 3.07 16.24 -22.47
C LYS A 60 3.98 17.25 -21.80
N ILE A 61 3.33 18.18 -21.10
CA ILE A 61 3.97 19.19 -20.27
C ILE A 61 3.78 18.82 -18.80
N VAL A 62 4.90 18.67 -18.10
CA VAL A 62 4.97 18.27 -16.69
C VAL A 62 5.81 19.25 -15.89
N ARG A 63 5.54 19.37 -14.59
CA ARG A 63 6.34 20.16 -13.66
C ARG A 63 7.15 19.23 -12.77
N LEU A 64 8.42 19.51 -12.58
CA LEU A 64 9.18 18.90 -11.49
C LEU A 64 8.82 19.60 -10.17
N LYS A 65 8.60 18.85 -9.10
CA LYS A 65 8.34 19.45 -7.79
C LYS A 65 9.55 20.27 -7.36
N TYR A 66 9.28 21.45 -6.81
CA TYR A 66 10.27 22.51 -6.53
C TYR A 66 11.05 23.02 -7.74
N GLY A 67 10.73 22.57 -8.95
CA GLY A 67 11.56 22.76 -10.14
C GLY A 67 10.84 23.33 -11.35
N PRO A 68 11.52 23.27 -12.51
CA PRO A 68 11.03 23.83 -13.76
C PRO A 68 9.94 22.97 -14.42
N VAL A 69 9.35 23.54 -15.47
CA VAL A 69 8.37 22.87 -16.33
C VAL A 69 9.06 22.36 -17.59
N PHE A 70 8.71 21.15 -18.00
CA PHE A 70 9.30 20.47 -19.15
C PHE A 70 8.23 19.97 -20.12
N THR A 71 8.56 20.02 -21.41
CA THR A 71 7.84 19.32 -22.48
C THR A 71 8.59 18.04 -22.81
N CYS A 72 7.92 16.89 -22.74
CA CYS A 72 8.49 15.62 -23.18
C CYS A 72 8.49 15.55 -24.70
N THR A 73 9.67 15.45 -25.31
CA THR A 73 9.83 15.40 -26.77
C THR A 73 9.77 13.97 -27.28
N ARG A 74 10.36 13.02 -26.55
CA ARG A 74 10.38 11.61 -26.93
C ARG A 74 10.44 10.71 -25.71
N VAL A 75 9.89 9.51 -25.84
CA VAL A 75 10.05 8.44 -24.87
C VAL A 75 10.50 7.20 -25.62
N ASP A 76 11.73 6.77 -25.37
CA ASP A 76 12.31 5.56 -25.93
C ASP A 76 12.06 4.40 -24.96
N VAL A 77 11.65 3.25 -25.50
CA VAL A 77 11.44 2.01 -24.75
C VAL A 77 12.42 0.98 -25.28
N ASP A 78 13.32 0.53 -24.41
CA ASP A 78 14.24 -0.56 -24.73
C ASP A 78 14.21 -1.59 -23.60
N ALA A 79 13.89 -2.84 -23.93
CA ALA A 79 13.75 -4.01 -23.06
C ALA A 79 13.04 -3.76 -21.71
N SER A 80 13.72 -3.14 -20.74
CA SER A 80 13.26 -2.83 -19.37
C SER A 80 13.40 -1.36 -18.98
N VAL A 81 14.01 -0.52 -19.81
CA VAL A 81 14.33 0.89 -19.54
C VAL A 81 13.40 1.80 -20.33
N LEU A 82 12.83 2.81 -19.64
CA LEU A 82 12.26 3.96 -20.33
C LEU A 82 13.17 5.16 -20.19
N ALA A 83 13.60 5.66 -21.34
CA ALA A 83 14.37 6.89 -21.45
C ALA A 83 13.46 7.99 -22.01
N GLY A 84 13.06 8.93 -21.16
CA GLY A 84 12.44 10.18 -21.60
C GLY A 84 13.48 11.19 -22.07
N THR A 85 13.21 11.86 -23.17
CA THR A 85 13.89 13.09 -23.60
C THR A 85 12.93 14.25 -23.42
N CYS A 86 13.39 15.32 -22.80
CA CYS A 86 12.59 16.50 -22.48
C CYS A 86 13.34 17.79 -22.84
N SER A 87 12.57 18.87 -22.99
CA SER A 87 13.09 20.23 -23.09
C SER A 87 12.38 21.11 -22.07
N TYR A 88 13.07 22.12 -21.52
CA TYR A 88 12.42 23.18 -20.76
C TYR A 88 11.27 23.76 -21.59
N ALA A 89 10.11 23.93 -20.97
CA ALA A 89 8.96 24.51 -21.64
C ALA A 89 9.27 25.96 -22.01
N GLU A 90 9.12 26.29 -23.30
CA GLU A 90 9.38 27.65 -23.81
C GLU A 90 8.28 28.63 -23.39
N ASP A 91 7.05 28.14 -23.22
CA ASP A 91 5.90 28.92 -22.82
C ASP A 91 5.44 28.53 -21.41
N ALA A 92 5.69 29.42 -20.45
CA ALA A 92 5.28 29.26 -19.06
C ALA A 92 3.76 29.40 -18.84
N SER A 93 3.00 29.85 -19.84
CA SER A 93 1.54 29.96 -19.78
C SER A 93 0.83 28.60 -19.86
N VAL A 94 1.51 27.58 -20.39
CA VAL A 94 0.92 26.25 -20.53
C VAL A 94 0.88 25.54 -19.17
N LYS A 95 -0.33 25.29 -18.69
CA LYS A 95 -0.55 24.64 -17.40
C LYS A 95 -0.07 23.18 -17.44
N PRO A 96 0.92 22.80 -16.62
CA PRO A 96 1.38 21.41 -16.56
C PRO A 96 0.27 20.50 -16.03
N LYS A 97 0.17 19.29 -16.59
CA LYS A 97 -0.87 18.31 -16.19
C LYS A 97 -0.55 17.63 -14.85
N GLY A 98 0.72 17.51 -14.49
CA GLY A 98 1.14 16.87 -13.25
C GLY A 98 2.40 17.51 -12.66
N VAL A 99 2.60 17.27 -11.37
CA VAL A 99 3.78 17.65 -10.59
C VAL A 99 4.47 16.37 -10.15
N LEU A 100 5.71 16.16 -10.60
CA LEU A 100 6.44 14.91 -10.45
C LEU A 100 7.60 15.09 -9.47
N THR A 101 7.76 14.09 -8.60
CA THR A 101 8.94 13.93 -7.76
C THR A 101 10.09 13.38 -8.61
N TRP A 102 11.31 13.80 -8.28
CA TRP A 102 12.48 13.51 -9.09
C TRP A 102 13.72 13.53 -8.21
N VAL A 103 14.79 12.91 -8.70
CA VAL A 103 16.13 13.04 -8.12
C VAL A 103 17.14 13.27 -9.24
N SER A 104 18.20 14.02 -8.96
CA SER A 104 19.22 14.35 -9.95
C SER A 104 20.11 13.13 -10.27
N ALA A 105 21.05 13.30 -11.19
CA ALA A 105 22.08 12.30 -11.45
C ALA A 105 23.05 12.11 -10.28
N ALA A 106 23.07 13.05 -9.33
CA ALA A 106 23.86 12.97 -8.10
C ALA A 106 23.12 12.27 -6.95
N ALA A 107 21.94 11.69 -7.22
CA ALA A 107 21.17 10.94 -6.24
C ALA A 107 21.97 9.80 -5.59
N ALA A 108 21.71 9.56 -4.31
CA ALA A 108 22.34 8.47 -3.57
C ALA A 108 21.59 7.15 -3.82
N PRO A 109 22.29 6.06 -4.18
CA PRO A 109 21.68 4.74 -4.24
C PRO A 109 21.47 4.18 -2.84
N VAL A 110 20.28 3.65 -2.59
CA VAL A 110 19.88 3.06 -1.30
C VAL A 110 19.10 1.77 -1.51
N GLU A 111 19.05 0.94 -0.46
CA GLU A 111 18.13 -0.20 -0.39
C GLU A 111 16.81 0.28 0.22
N VAL A 112 15.69 -0.03 -0.43
CA VAL A 112 14.35 0.26 0.10
C VAL A 112 13.57 -1.04 0.19
N ARG A 113 13.03 -1.32 1.38
CA ARG A 113 12.18 -2.48 1.67
C ARG A 113 10.74 -1.98 1.83
N VAL A 114 9.87 -2.47 0.95
CA VAL A 114 8.44 -2.18 0.96
C VAL A 114 7.74 -3.41 1.49
N TYR A 115 6.95 -3.25 2.54
CA TYR A 115 6.27 -4.34 3.23
C TYR A 115 4.80 -4.41 2.82
N SER A 116 4.30 -5.63 2.72
CA SER A 116 2.88 -5.95 2.68
C SER A 116 2.55 -6.89 3.84
N HIS A 117 1.34 -7.41 3.86
CA HIS A 117 0.89 -8.32 4.90
C HIS A 117 1.68 -9.64 4.91
N LEU A 118 2.11 -10.07 6.10
CA LEU A 118 2.84 -11.33 6.29
C LEU A 118 2.00 -12.57 5.96
N PHE A 119 0.68 -12.52 6.21
CA PHE A 119 -0.22 -13.66 6.00
C PHE A 119 -1.10 -13.47 4.78
N THR A 120 -1.33 -14.55 4.04
CA THR A 120 -2.24 -14.63 2.88
C THR A 120 -3.71 -14.59 3.27
N VAL A 121 -4.02 -14.89 4.54
CA VAL A 121 -5.37 -14.86 5.09
C VAL A 121 -5.63 -13.61 5.92
N PRO A 122 -6.88 -13.12 5.97
CA PRO A 122 -7.27 -11.99 6.81
C PRO A 122 -7.09 -12.25 8.31
N GLU A 123 -7.31 -13.49 8.75
CA GLU A 123 -7.11 -13.94 10.12
C GLU A 123 -6.60 -15.38 10.15
N LEU A 124 -5.70 -15.70 11.08
CA LEU A 124 -5.12 -17.04 11.22
C LEU A 124 -6.07 -18.06 11.86
N GLY A 125 -7.02 -17.64 12.71
CA GLY A 125 -7.88 -18.57 13.44
C GLY A 125 -7.09 -19.61 14.26
N ALA A 126 -7.74 -20.72 14.61
CA ALA A 126 -7.06 -21.89 15.17
C ALA A 126 -6.70 -22.84 14.02
N VAL A 127 -5.49 -22.68 13.48
CA VAL A 127 -4.92 -23.53 12.42
C VAL A 127 -3.72 -24.29 12.96
N ASP A 128 -3.59 -25.55 12.56
CA ASP A 128 -2.49 -26.41 13.01
C ASP A 128 -1.16 -26.06 12.31
N ASP A 129 -1.22 -25.65 11.04
CA ASP A 129 -0.07 -25.24 10.22
C ASP A 129 -0.24 -23.80 9.75
N TRP A 130 0.16 -22.85 10.59
CA TRP A 130 0.08 -21.41 10.29
C TRP A 130 1.19 -20.95 9.34
N GLU A 131 2.32 -21.69 9.25
CA GLU A 131 3.44 -21.34 8.38
C GLU A 131 3.05 -21.45 6.91
N ALA A 132 2.19 -22.42 6.56
CA ALA A 132 1.60 -22.54 5.22
C ALA A 132 0.79 -21.31 4.78
N LEU A 133 0.42 -20.42 5.71
CA LEU A 133 -0.33 -19.19 5.44
C LEU A 133 0.57 -17.95 5.30
N VAL A 134 1.87 -18.06 5.52
CA VAL A 134 2.85 -16.97 5.34
C VAL A 134 3.06 -16.69 3.86
N ASP A 135 2.95 -15.43 3.46
CA ASP A 135 3.33 -14.97 2.14
C ASP A 135 4.84 -14.73 2.06
N SER A 136 5.58 -15.77 1.69
CA SER A 136 7.04 -15.72 1.53
C SER A 136 7.50 -14.97 0.26
N SER A 137 6.58 -14.58 -0.62
CA SER A 137 6.91 -14.02 -1.94
C SER A 137 6.46 -12.57 -2.14
N GLY A 138 5.41 -12.14 -1.44
CA GLY A 138 4.78 -10.84 -1.60
C GLY A 138 4.75 -9.98 -0.33
N SER A 139 5.10 -10.53 0.84
CA SER A 139 5.11 -9.75 2.10
C SER A 139 6.25 -8.73 2.18
N GLU A 140 7.31 -8.90 1.40
CA GLU A 140 8.41 -7.95 1.29
C GLU A 140 8.86 -7.81 -0.17
N LYS A 141 9.09 -6.56 -0.59
CA LYS A 141 9.72 -6.24 -1.86
C LYS A 141 10.93 -5.34 -1.64
N VAL A 142 12.09 -5.85 -2.03
CA VAL A 142 13.37 -5.15 -1.90
C VAL A 142 13.77 -4.45 -3.20
N TYR A 143 14.00 -3.14 -3.12
CA TYR A 143 14.56 -2.31 -4.17
C TYR A 143 16.00 -1.95 -3.82
N GLY A 144 16.96 -2.80 -4.20
CA GLY A 144 18.37 -2.64 -3.81
C GLY A 144 19.14 -1.50 -4.50
N LYS A 145 18.51 -0.74 -5.39
CA LYS A 145 19.11 0.39 -6.14
C LYS A 145 18.12 1.54 -6.29
N ALA A 146 17.28 1.77 -5.28
CA ALA A 146 16.43 2.95 -5.26
C ALA A 146 17.31 4.21 -5.18
N LEU A 147 16.81 5.33 -5.69
CA LEU A 147 17.55 6.59 -5.71
C LEU A 147 16.83 7.61 -4.85
N VAL A 148 17.57 8.27 -3.96
CA VAL A 148 17.06 9.32 -3.06
C VAL A 148 17.95 10.55 -3.13
N ASP A 149 17.43 11.67 -2.62
CA ASP A 149 18.27 12.85 -2.42
C ASP A 149 19.28 12.60 -1.30
N GLY A 150 20.56 12.53 -1.67
CA GLY A 150 21.65 12.29 -0.72
C GLY A 150 21.84 13.41 0.30
N ALA A 151 21.50 14.66 -0.06
CA ALA A 151 21.61 15.79 0.86
C ALA A 151 20.63 15.66 2.02
N ALA A 152 19.41 15.17 1.75
CA ALA A 152 18.37 14.99 2.76
C ALA A 152 18.67 13.87 3.76
N ILE A 153 19.38 12.82 3.34
CA ILE A 153 19.63 11.64 4.18
C ILE A 153 21.02 11.62 4.82
N GLY A 154 21.91 12.54 4.44
CA GLY A 154 23.29 12.57 4.89
C GLY A 154 23.40 12.67 6.41
N GLY A 155 24.10 11.71 7.04
CA GLY A 155 24.31 11.70 8.49
C GLY A 155 23.08 11.32 9.33
N SER A 156 22.06 10.71 8.71
CA SER A 156 20.86 10.26 9.43
C SER A 156 21.19 9.12 10.39
N ASP A 157 20.68 9.21 11.62
CA ASP A 157 20.71 8.12 12.58
C ASP A 157 19.70 7.03 12.22
N VAL A 158 19.93 5.82 12.72
CA VAL A 158 18.94 4.74 12.68
C VAL A 158 17.64 5.21 13.34
N LEU A 159 16.49 4.80 12.79
CA LEU A 159 15.14 5.24 13.17
C LEU A 159 14.77 6.67 12.74
N THR A 160 15.66 7.41 12.08
CA THR A 160 15.27 8.67 11.43
C THR A 160 14.20 8.40 10.38
N SER A 161 13.09 9.15 10.44
CA SER A 161 11.93 8.93 9.58
C SER A 161 11.80 10.05 8.54
N PHE A 162 11.45 9.66 7.31
CA PHE A 162 11.31 10.54 6.17
C PHE A 162 9.98 10.30 5.46
N GLN A 163 9.40 11.35 4.89
CA GLN A 163 8.37 11.17 3.86
C GLN A 163 9.05 11.16 2.50
N PHE A 164 9.09 10.01 1.84
CA PHE A 164 9.44 9.97 0.43
C PHE A 164 8.22 10.46 -0.35
N GLU A 165 8.34 11.68 -0.87
CA GLU A 165 7.22 12.39 -1.42
C GLU A 165 6.49 11.58 -2.51
N ARG A 166 5.15 11.56 -2.44
CA ARG A 166 4.24 10.74 -3.28
C ARG A 166 4.31 9.22 -3.10
N LEU A 167 5.26 8.70 -2.33
CA LEU A 167 5.42 7.27 -2.10
C LEU A 167 4.88 6.84 -0.72
N GLY A 168 5.43 7.38 0.36
CA GLY A 168 5.17 6.85 1.70
C GLY A 168 6.03 7.49 2.78
N TYR A 169 5.84 7.00 4.00
CA TYR A 169 6.75 7.25 5.11
C TYR A 169 7.71 6.08 5.24
N PHE A 170 8.98 6.39 5.42
CA PHE A 170 10.08 5.45 5.48
C PHE A 170 10.96 5.75 6.70
N VAL A 171 11.67 4.74 7.18
CA VAL A 171 12.57 4.84 8.33
C VAL A 171 13.92 4.23 8.01
N VAL A 172 15.01 4.83 8.49
CA VAL A 172 16.36 4.27 8.40
C VAL A 172 16.42 2.99 9.25
N ASP A 173 16.70 1.87 8.60
CA ASP A 173 16.76 0.55 9.23
C ASP A 173 18.10 0.31 9.95
N GLN A 174 18.08 -0.60 10.93
CA GLN A 174 19.25 -1.00 11.72
C GLN A 174 20.33 -1.69 10.87
N ASP A 175 19.98 -2.28 9.73
CA ASP A 175 20.92 -2.87 8.76
C ASP A 175 21.69 -1.82 7.94
N SER A 176 21.48 -0.53 8.21
CA SER A 176 22.22 0.56 7.57
C SER A 176 23.68 0.58 8.02
N THR A 177 24.57 0.89 7.08
CA THR A 177 26.01 1.02 7.25
C THR A 177 26.49 2.33 6.66
N ALA A 178 27.76 2.70 6.88
CA ALA A 178 28.33 3.91 6.30
C ALA A 178 28.31 3.91 4.76
N GLU A 179 28.38 2.72 4.14
CA GLU A 179 28.39 2.56 2.68
C GLU A 179 27.02 2.24 2.08
N ARG A 180 26.07 1.76 2.90
CA ARG A 180 24.74 1.32 2.45
C ARG A 180 23.67 1.76 3.43
N VAL A 181 22.87 2.75 3.03
CA VAL A 181 21.66 3.14 3.77
C VAL A 181 20.49 2.24 3.35
N VAL A 182 19.77 1.73 4.33
CA VAL A 182 18.60 0.86 4.17
C VAL A 182 17.38 1.58 4.73
N PHE A 183 16.30 1.60 3.96
CA PHE A 183 15.02 2.17 4.37
C PHE A 183 13.92 1.12 4.42
N ASN A 184 13.14 1.12 5.49
CA ASN A 184 11.92 0.35 5.61
C ASN A 184 10.72 1.26 5.39
N GLN A 185 9.76 0.86 4.56
CA GLN A 185 8.49 1.56 4.45
C GLN A 185 7.68 1.33 5.73
N ILE A 186 7.33 2.41 6.42
CA ILE A 186 6.41 2.39 7.56
C ILE A 186 4.98 2.23 7.04
N VAL A 187 4.58 3.10 6.12
CA VAL A 187 3.24 3.13 5.55
C VAL A 187 3.24 3.88 4.21
N ALA A 188 2.43 3.45 3.25
CA ALA A 188 2.20 4.18 2.01
C ALA A 188 1.37 5.46 2.25
N LEU A 189 1.49 6.47 1.38
CA LEU A 189 0.69 7.70 1.51
C LEU A 189 -0.80 7.50 1.19
N ARG A 190 -1.10 6.51 0.35
CA ARG A 190 -2.45 6.08 0.00
C ARG A 190 -2.42 4.57 -0.22
N ASP A 191 -3.48 3.91 0.22
CA ASP A 191 -3.75 2.51 -0.11
C ASP A 191 -4.04 2.45 -1.61
N ASN A 192 -3.04 2.09 -2.41
CA ASN A 192 -3.10 2.17 -3.87
C ASN A 192 -3.30 0.80 -4.55
N ASP A 193 -3.36 -0.27 -3.76
CA ASP A 193 -3.44 -1.62 -4.30
C ASP A 193 -4.87 -2.15 -4.23
N LYS A 194 -5.43 -2.46 -5.41
CA LYS A 194 -6.73 -3.15 -5.52
C LYS A 194 -6.77 -4.48 -4.75
N ALA A 195 -5.60 -5.08 -4.52
CA ALA A 195 -5.44 -6.26 -3.69
C ALA A 195 -5.74 -5.97 -2.21
N ASP A 196 -5.30 -4.82 -1.70
CA ASP A 196 -5.59 -4.38 -0.34
C ASP A 196 -7.08 -4.04 -0.17
N ASP A 197 -7.70 -3.43 -1.18
CA ASP A 197 -9.13 -3.16 -1.20
C ASP A 197 -9.95 -4.46 -1.14
N ALA A 198 -9.65 -5.42 -2.01
CA ALA A 198 -10.34 -6.72 -2.04
C ALA A 198 -10.18 -7.48 -0.71
N ARG A 199 -8.99 -7.41 -0.11
CA ARG A 199 -8.73 -8.03 1.19
C ARG A 199 -9.47 -7.34 2.32
N LYS A 200 -9.54 -6.00 2.34
CA LYS A 200 -10.32 -5.24 3.32
C LYS A 200 -11.81 -5.57 3.21
N GLU A 201 -12.34 -5.67 1.99
CA GLU A 201 -13.71 -6.10 1.76
C GLU A 201 -13.97 -7.49 2.32
N GLU A 202 -13.05 -8.44 2.09
CA GLU A 202 -13.15 -9.79 2.65
C GLU A 202 -13.06 -9.79 4.19
N GLN A 203 -12.16 -9.00 4.79
CA GLN A 203 -12.10 -8.81 6.24
C GLN A 203 -13.41 -8.28 6.81
N LEU A 204 -13.99 -7.26 6.16
CA LEU A 204 -15.26 -6.68 6.57
C LEU A 204 -16.41 -7.69 6.46
N ARG A 205 -16.43 -8.52 5.40
CA ARG A 205 -17.40 -9.62 5.26
C ARG A 205 -17.24 -10.65 6.38
N GLN A 206 -16.02 -11.08 6.67
CA GLN A 206 -15.77 -12.06 7.74
C GLN A 206 -16.12 -11.51 9.12
N LEU A 207 -15.81 -10.24 9.39
CA LEU A 207 -16.23 -9.57 10.62
C LEU A 207 -17.75 -9.46 10.71
N ALA A 208 -18.44 -9.14 9.60
CA ALA A 208 -19.89 -9.11 9.54
C ALA A 208 -20.50 -10.49 9.78
N ASP A 209 -19.96 -11.54 9.16
CA ASP A 209 -20.41 -12.93 9.33
C ASP A 209 -20.18 -13.42 10.75
N LYS A 210 -19.04 -13.10 11.36
CA LYS A 210 -18.76 -13.42 12.77
C LYS A 210 -19.72 -12.69 13.69
N LYS A 211 -19.91 -11.38 13.47
CA LYS A 211 -20.85 -10.58 14.26
C LYS A 211 -22.28 -11.10 14.12
N ALA A 212 -22.70 -11.44 12.90
CA ALA A 212 -24.01 -12.06 12.66
C ALA A 212 -24.13 -13.38 13.43
N LYS A 213 -23.14 -14.27 13.33
CA LYS A 213 -23.08 -15.53 14.09
C LYS A 213 -23.13 -15.32 15.61
N MET A 214 -22.44 -14.31 16.14
CA MET A 214 -22.46 -13.99 17.57
C MET A 214 -23.83 -13.56 18.08
N HIS A 215 -24.69 -13.01 17.22
CA HIS A 215 -26.05 -12.58 17.58
C HIS A 215 -27.15 -13.60 17.26
N ILE A 216 -26.81 -14.79 16.75
CA ILE A 216 -27.80 -15.87 16.55
C ILE A 216 -28.22 -16.43 17.90
N ASP A 217 -29.51 -16.31 18.24
CA ASP A 217 -30.07 -16.92 19.44
C ASP A 217 -29.90 -18.46 19.36
N PRO A 218 -29.34 -19.10 20.40
CA PRO A 218 -29.18 -20.55 20.42
C PRO A 218 -30.46 -21.36 20.19
N LEU A 219 -31.65 -20.79 20.46
CA LEU A 219 -32.95 -21.41 20.19
C LEU A 219 -33.35 -21.37 18.71
N ASP A 220 -32.80 -20.46 17.94
CA ASP A 220 -33.15 -20.24 16.53
C ASP A 220 -32.09 -20.76 15.56
N MET A 221 -30.89 -21.09 16.04
CA MET A 221 -29.73 -21.50 15.24
C MET A 221 -30.02 -22.59 14.19
N PHE A 222 -30.90 -23.55 14.47
CA PHE A 222 -31.20 -24.67 13.57
C PHE A 222 -32.51 -24.52 12.79
N LYS A 223 -33.30 -23.48 13.04
CA LYS A 223 -34.65 -23.34 12.43
C LYS A 223 -34.61 -22.95 10.95
N ALA A 224 -33.53 -22.30 10.52
CA ALA A 224 -33.34 -21.89 9.12
C ALA A 224 -32.66 -22.97 8.25
N ASP A 225 -32.23 -24.08 8.84
CA ASP A 225 -31.54 -25.16 8.13
C ASP A 225 -32.56 -26.12 7.49
N ALA A 226 -32.57 -26.18 6.15
CA ALA A 226 -33.47 -27.03 5.38
C ALA A 226 -33.22 -28.53 5.58
N ALA A 227 -32.13 -28.92 6.27
CA ALA A 227 -31.85 -30.31 6.61
C ALA A 227 -32.78 -30.88 7.69
N TYR A 228 -33.58 -30.04 8.38
CA TYR A 228 -34.42 -30.47 9.49
C TYR A 228 -35.88 -30.02 9.33
N SER A 229 -36.81 -30.85 9.80
CA SER A 229 -38.25 -30.63 9.64
C SER A 229 -39.00 -30.41 10.96
N GLN A 230 -38.41 -30.77 12.09
CA GLN A 230 -39.03 -30.67 13.41
C GLN A 230 -38.00 -30.30 14.48
N TRP A 231 -38.44 -29.55 15.50
CA TRP A 231 -37.61 -29.06 16.60
C TRP A 231 -38.30 -29.26 17.96
N ASP A 232 -37.53 -29.40 19.03
CA ASP A 232 -38.04 -29.44 20.41
C ASP A 232 -38.20 -28.03 21.02
N ASP A 233 -38.70 -27.95 22.25
CA ASP A 233 -38.90 -26.70 23.00
C ASP A 233 -37.61 -25.90 23.22
N MET A 234 -36.46 -26.56 23.08
CA MET A 234 -35.14 -25.96 23.22
C MET A 234 -34.51 -25.63 21.85
N GLY A 235 -35.31 -25.67 20.77
CA GLY A 235 -34.88 -25.36 19.41
C GLY A 235 -33.98 -26.41 18.76
N MET A 236 -33.87 -27.62 19.33
CA MET A 236 -33.03 -28.70 18.79
C MET A 236 -33.76 -29.49 17.71
N PRO A 237 -33.12 -29.76 16.55
CA PRO A 237 -33.68 -30.64 15.54
C PRO A 237 -33.98 -32.04 16.08
N THR A 238 -35.15 -32.58 15.74
CA THR A 238 -35.57 -33.94 16.10
C THR A 238 -35.70 -34.85 14.88
N HIS A 239 -35.98 -34.29 13.69
CA HIS A 239 -36.17 -35.03 12.45
C HIS A 239 -35.40 -34.41 11.27
N ASP A 240 -35.00 -35.24 10.32
CA ASP A 240 -34.37 -34.82 9.05
C ASP A 240 -35.39 -34.19 8.07
N ALA A 241 -34.94 -33.76 6.91
CA ALA A 241 -35.76 -33.14 5.87
C ALA A 241 -36.88 -34.07 5.37
N GLU A 242 -36.68 -35.39 5.44
CA GLU A 242 -37.68 -36.40 5.06
C GLU A 242 -38.63 -36.78 6.23
N GLY A 243 -38.47 -36.15 7.39
CA GLY A 243 -39.30 -36.39 8.58
C GLY A 243 -38.92 -37.65 9.35
N ARG A 244 -37.71 -38.18 9.20
CA ARG A 244 -37.21 -39.34 9.97
C ARG A 244 -36.46 -38.88 11.23
N PRO A 245 -36.59 -39.60 12.36
CA PRO A 245 -35.90 -39.23 13.60
C PRO A 245 -34.38 -39.21 13.44
N LEU A 246 -33.72 -38.18 13.99
CA LEU A 246 -32.27 -38.07 13.95
C LEU A 246 -31.59 -39.11 14.85
N SER A 247 -30.41 -39.56 14.42
CA SER A 247 -29.60 -40.49 15.21
C SER A 247 -29.09 -39.86 16.52
N LYS A 248 -28.91 -40.68 17.56
CA LYS A 248 -28.35 -40.24 18.84
C LYS A 248 -26.97 -39.58 18.71
N SER A 249 -26.14 -40.06 17.77
CA SER A 249 -24.82 -39.48 17.48
C SER A 249 -24.92 -38.07 16.90
N LEU A 250 -25.88 -37.84 16.00
CA LEU A 250 -26.10 -36.52 15.40
C LEU A 250 -26.69 -35.55 16.43
N LEU A 251 -27.67 -35.97 17.23
CA LEU A 251 -28.23 -35.16 18.32
C LEU A 251 -27.15 -34.69 19.31
N LYS A 252 -26.22 -35.57 19.68
CA LYS A 252 -25.10 -35.23 20.56
C LYS A 252 -24.16 -34.19 19.93
N LYS A 253 -23.94 -34.25 18.61
CA LYS A 253 -23.15 -33.26 17.86
C LYS A 253 -23.85 -31.90 17.86
N LEU A 254 -25.14 -31.87 17.48
CA LEU A 254 -25.95 -30.64 17.46
C LEU A 254 -26.03 -29.98 18.84
N LEU A 255 -26.12 -30.77 19.92
CA LEU A 255 -26.13 -30.25 21.28
C LEU A 255 -24.80 -29.57 21.62
N LYS A 256 -23.67 -30.17 21.21
CA LYS A 256 -22.33 -29.58 21.41
C LYS A 256 -22.19 -28.27 20.66
N ASP A 257 -22.71 -28.20 19.43
CA ASP A 257 -22.69 -26.99 18.62
C ASP A 257 -23.58 -25.90 19.20
N ARG A 258 -24.78 -26.24 19.71
CA ARG A 258 -25.64 -25.30 20.43
C ARG A 258 -25.00 -24.76 21.70
N VAL A 259 -24.32 -25.61 22.48
CA VAL A 259 -23.60 -25.17 23.69
C VAL A 259 -22.49 -24.18 23.35
N LYS A 260 -21.76 -24.41 22.24
CA LYS A 260 -20.77 -23.45 21.74
C LYS A 260 -21.43 -22.14 21.32
N GLN A 261 -22.52 -22.20 20.55
CA GLN A 261 -23.27 -21.03 20.13
C GLN A 261 -23.82 -20.25 21.31
N LYS A 262 -24.34 -20.93 22.34
CA LYS A 262 -24.80 -20.31 23.57
C LYS A 262 -23.70 -19.55 24.30
N LYS A 263 -22.51 -20.16 24.45
CA LYS A 263 -21.36 -19.46 25.03
C LYS A 263 -20.97 -18.23 24.20
N LEU A 264 -21.00 -18.35 22.87
CA LEU A 264 -20.69 -17.25 21.97
C LEU A 264 -21.73 -16.11 22.10
N PHE A 265 -23.02 -16.44 22.10
CA PHE A 265 -24.11 -15.48 22.23
C PHE A 265 -24.12 -14.79 23.60
N ASP A 266 -24.01 -15.56 24.69
CA ASP A 266 -24.02 -15.03 26.05
C ASP A 266 -22.82 -14.10 26.34
N ALA A 267 -21.67 -14.34 25.69
CA ALA A 267 -20.48 -13.50 25.82
C ALA A 267 -20.58 -12.16 25.06
N ASN A 268 -21.57 -11.99 24.18
CA ASN A 268 -21.71 -10.83 23.27
C ASN A 268 -23.09 -10.17 23.32
N LYS A 269 -23.85 -10.45 24.39
CA LYS A 269 -25.14 -9.85 24.71
C LYS A 269 -24.96 -8.64 25.63
#